data_AF-A0A562QUI8-F1
#
_entry.id   AF-A0A562QUI8-F1
#
_cell.length_a   1.000
_cell.length_b   1.000
_cell.length_c   1.000
_cell.angle_alpha   90.00
_cell.angle_beta   90.00
_cell.angle_gamma   90.00
#
_symmetry.space_group_name_H-M   'P 1'
#
loop_
_entity.id
_entity.type
_entity.pdbx_description
1 polymer ?
#
loop_
_entity_poly.entity_id
_entity_poly.type
_entity_poly.pdbx_seq_one_letter_code
_entity_poly.pdbx_strand_id
1 'polypeptide(L)'
;MRREHTKGLTVKNHYLAEIDYIGEREYKNKWSWDIYIAANEKEEYHGKALAPGKGIEIPWTPLAGQDLLEEMMDMCEQQMPKCS
;
A
#
# COMPACT_ATOMS: atom_id res chain seq x y z
N MET A 1 -20.64 6.10 14.60
CA MET A 1 -19.78 5.83 13.42
C MET A 1 -18.37 6.28 13.78
N ARG A 2 -17.41 5.36 13.94
CA ARG A 2 -16.03 5.69 14.28
C ARG A 2 -15.37 6.30 13.04
N ARG A 3 -15.13 7.62 13.04
CA ARG A 3 -14.22 8.26 12.09
C ARG A 3 -12.82 8.09 12.67
N GLU A 4 -12.00 7.21 12.10
CA GLU A 4 -10.56 7.29 12.32
C GLU A 4 -10.10 8.64 11.74
N HIS A 5 -9.91 9.60 12.64
CA HIS A 5 -9.41 10.92 12.30
C HIS A 5 -7.92 10.78 11.97
N THR A 6 -7.59 10.53 10.71
CA THR A 6 -6.33 11.02 10.13
C THR A 6 -6.43 12.54 9.94
N LYS A 7 -6.66 13.27 11.04
CA LYS A 7 -6.68 14.73 11.04
C LYS A 7 -5.28 15.21 10.68
N GLY A 8 -5.14 15.80 9.49
CA GLY A 8 -3.92 16.45 9.04
C GLY A 8 -3.19 15.77 7.88
N LEU A 9 -3.60 14.57 7.44
CA LEU A 9 -3.02 13.95 6.24
C LEU A 9 -3.75 14.42 4.99
N THR A 10 -2.99 14.98 4.05
CA THR A 10 -3.49 15.35 2.72
C THR A 10 -2.88 14.41 1.69
N VAL A 11 -3.73 13.68 0.95
CA VAL A 11 -3.28 12.82 -0.15
C VAL A 11 -2.58 13.67 -1.20
N LYS A 12 -1.35 13.29 -1.51
CA LYS A 12 -0.53 13.93 -2.54
C LYS A 12 -0.57 13.13 -3.82
N ASN A 13 -0.47 11.81 -3.70
CA ASN A 13 -0.37 10.91 -4.84
C ASN A 13 -1.26 9.69 -4.64
N HIS A 14 -1.80 9.18 -5.74
CA HIS A 14 -2.54 7.92 -5.82
C HIS A 14 -2.02 7.14 -7.01
N TYR A 15 -1.78 5.84 -6.80
CA TYR A 15 -1.24 4.92 -7.78
C TYR A 15 -2.11 3.67 -7.82
N LEU A 16 -2.26 3.11 -9.02
CA LEU A 16 -2.78 1.77 -9.22
C LEU A 16 -1.59 0.88 -9.60
N ALA A 17 -1.21 -0.03 -8.70
CA ALA A 17 -0.10 -0.94 -8.91
C ALA A 17 -0.61 -2.35 -9.21
N GLU A 18 -0.02 -2.99 -10.22
CA GLU A 18 -0.20 -4.42 -10.49
C GLU A 18 1.08 -5.15 -10.11
N ILE A 19 0.98 -6.07 -9.16
CA ILE A 19 2.10 -6.89 -8.69
C ILE A 19 1.81 -8.33 -9.09
N ASP A 20 2.66 -8.89 -9.94
CA ASP A 20 2.59 -10.28 -10.37
C ASP A 20 3.25 -11.18 -9.31
N TYR A 21 2.48 -12.09 -8.71
CA TYR A 21 3.06 -13.11 -7.83
C TYR A 21 3.75 -14.21 -8.68
N ILE A 22 5.08 -14.29 -8.60
CA ILE A 22 5.87 -15.36 -9.23
C ILE A 22 6.10 -16.47 -8.18
N GLY A 23 5.06 -17.26 -7.90
CA GLY A 23 5.18 -18.50 -7.11
C GLY A 23 5.33 -19.74 -8.01
N GLU A 24 5.97 -20.79 -7.51
CA GLU A 24 6.31 -22.03 -8.25
C GLU A 24 5.11 -22.84 -8.80
N ARG A 25 3.86 -22.48 -8.47
CA ARG A 25 2.67 -23.08 -9.07
C ARG A 25 1.95 -22.06 -9.93
N GLU A 26 1.70 -22.45 -11.18
CA GLU A 26 1.15 -21.72 -12.34
C GLU A 26 -0.18 -20.95 -12.17
N TYR A 27 -0.57 -20.58 -10.95
CA TYR A 27 -1.62 -19.61 -10.73
C TYR A 27 -0.99 -18.21 -10.78
N LYS A 28 -1.13 -17.56 -11.94
CA LYS A 28 -0.91 -16.12 -12.12
C LYS A 28 -1.82 -15.35 -11.18
N ASN A 29 -1.42 -15.24 -9.91
CA ASN A 29 -2.11 -14.44 -8.92
C ASN A 29 -1.61 -13.02 -9.09
N LYS A 30 -2.24 -12.28 -10.01
CA LYS A 30 -2.07 -10.84 -10.12
C LYS A 30 -2.74 -10.17 -8.94
N TRP A 31 -2.05 -9.21 -8.34
CA TRP A 31 -2.62 -8.37 -7.28
C TRP A 31 -2.68 -6.94 -7.76
N SER A 32 -3.88 -6.37 -7.73
CA SER A 32 -4.10 -4.95 -8.00
C SER A 32 -4.23 -4.22 -6.66
N TRP A 33 -3.42 -3.19 -6.48
CA TRP A 33 -3.35 -2.38 -5.28
C TRP A 33 -3.65 -0.91 -5.60
N ASP A 34 -4.55 -0.31 -4.83
CA ASP A 34 -4.71 1.13 -4.74
C ASP A 34 -3.78 1.67 -3.66
N ILE A 35 -2.74 2.41 -4.06
CA ILE A 35 -1.73 2.96 -3.16
C ILE A 35 -1.93 4.47 -3.04
N TYR A 36 -2.05 4.97 -1.82
CA TYR A 36 -2.21 6.37 -1.50
C TYR A 36 -1.00 6.84 -0.71
N ILE A 37 -0.42 7.95 -1.12
CA ILE A 37 0.65 8.62 -0.38
C ILE A 37 0.13 9.98 0.03
N ALA A 38 0.17 10.25 1.32
CA ALA A 38 -0.25 11.49 1.94
C ALA A 38 0.92 12.11 2.72
N ALA A 39 0.84 13.41 2.96
CA ALA A 39 1.76 14.09 3.86
C ALA A 39 0.97 14.94 4.86
N ASN A 40 1.55 15.14 6.04
CA ASN A 40 1.02 16.10 7.01
C ASN A 40 1.63 17.50 6.83
N GLU A 41 1.24 18.44 7.69
CA GLU A 41 1.73 19.83 7.67
C GLU A 41 3.25 19.96 7.90
N LYS A 42 3.90 18.93 8.45
CA LYS A 42 5.35 18.87 8.68
C LYS A 42 6.09 18.12 7.57
N GLU A 43 5.41 17.82 6.47
CA GLU A 43 5.94 17.02 5.35
C GLU A 43 6.33 15.59 5.75
N GLU A 44 5.74 15.03 6.82
CA GLU A 44 5.91 13.63 7.16
C GLU A 44 4.98 12.77 6.29
N TYR A 45 5.57 11.90 5.47
CA TYR A 45 4.86 11.07 4.52
C TYR A 45 4.25 9.84 5.18
N HIS A 46 3.04 9.49 4.75
CA HIS A 46 2.32 8.30 5.16
C HIS A 46 1.72 7.61 3.94
N GLY A 47 1.82 6.29 3.91
CA GLY A 47 1.28 5.46 2.84
C GLY A 47 0.11 4.62 3.32
N LYS A 48 -0.88 4.41 2.46
CA LYS A 48 -1.99 3.46 2.65
C LYS A 48 -2.13 2.63 1.39
N ALA A 49 -2.39 1.34 1.50
CA ALA A 49 -2.68 0.50 0.34
C ALA A 49 -3.92 -0.37 0.54
N LEU A 50 -4.64 -0.64 -0.53
CA LEU A 50 -5.84 -1.46 -0.54
C LEU A 50 -5.76 -2.46 -1.70
N ALA A 51 -5.96 -3.75 -1.41
CA ALA A 51 -6.17 -4.79 -2.42
C ALA A 51 -7.66 -5.14 -2.46
N PRO A 52 -8.52 -4.38 -3.18
CA PRO A 52 -9.97 -4.51 -3.09
C PRO A 52 -10.50 -5.90 -3.48
N GLY A 53 -9.84 -6.57 -4.42
CA GLY A 53 -10.20 -7.94 -4.83
C GLY A 53 -9.80 -9.04 -3.83
N LYS A 54 -8.99 -8.70 -2.81
CA LYS A 54 -8.46 -9.65 -1.82
C LYS A 54 -8.87 -9.32 -0.39
N GLY A 55 -9.46 -8.15 -0.14
CA GLY A 55 -9.88 -7.71 1.19
C GLY A 55 -8.73 -7.43 2.15
N ILE A 56 -7.53 -7.13 1.62
CA ILE A 56 -6.33 -6.80 2.40
C ILE A 56 -6.09 -5.30 2.32
N GLU A 57 -5.69 -4.71 3.44
CA GLU A 57 -5.30 -3.32 3.52
C GLU A 57 -4.02 -3.13 4.32
N ILE A 58 -3.27 -2.10 3.93
CA ILE A 58 -2.17 -1.54 4.70
C ILE A 58 -2.68 -0.20 5.23
N PRO A 59 -2.84 -0.04 6.56
CA PRO A 59 -3.31 1.22 7.14
C PRO A 59 -2.28 2.34 6.90
N TRP A 60 -2.68 3.58 7.16
CA TRP A 60 -1.75 4.72 7.08
C TRP A 60 -0.50 4.49 7.93
N THR A 61 0.61 4.24 7.24
CA THR A 61 1.88 3.85 7.83
C THR A 61 2.91 4.94 7.50
N PRO A 62 3.70 5.42 8.47
CA PRO A 62 4.76 6.39 8.20
C PRO A 62 5.75 5.83 7.18
N LEU A 63 6.16 6.67 6.23
CA LEU A 63 7.16 6.35 5.21
C LEU A 63 8.43 7.15 5.50
N ALA A 64 9.57 6.49 5.36
CA ALA A 64 10.89 7.09 5.60
C ALA A 64 11.89 6.83 4.48
N GLY A 65 11.48 6.07 3.46
CA GLY A 65 12.27 5.74 2.29
C GLY A 65 12.56 6.97 1.41
N GLN A 66 13.59 6.85 0.58
CA GLN A 66 13.89 7.84 -0.46
C GLN A 66 12.85 7.80 -1.59
N ASP A 67 12.40 6.59 -1.95
CA ASP A 67 11.28 6.36 -2.86
C ASP A 67 10.08 5.81 -2.08
N LEU A 68 9.10 6.70 -1.87
CA LEU A 68 7.90 6.40 -1.09
C LEU A 68 6.99 5.37 -1.78
N LEU A 69 7.02 5.29 -3.12
CA LEU A 69 6.24 4.33 -3.87
C LEU A 69 6.88 2.95 -3.80
N GLU A 70 8.20 2.86 -3.97
CA GLU A 70 8.96 1.62 -3.80
C GLU A 70 8.73 1.02 -2.41
N GLU A 71 8.85 1.84 -1.35
CA GLU A 71 8.60 1.40 0.02
C GLU A 71 7.16 0.85 0.20
N MET A 72 6.17 1.48 -0.44
CA MET A 72 4.79 0.99 -0.43
C MET A 72 4.60 -0.31 -1.23
N MET A 73 5.28 -0.47 -2.36
CA MET A 73 5.23 -1.70 -3.15
C MET A 73 5.83 -2.87 -2.38
N ASP A 74 6.97 -2.67 -1.71
CA ASP A 74 7.59 -3.68 -0.84
C ASP A 74 6.64 -4.13 0.27
N MET A 75 5.94 -3.18 0.91
CA MET A 75 4.94 -3.50 1.91
C MET A 75 3.75 -4.28 1.33
N CYS A 76 3.29 -3.94 0.12
CA CYS A 76 2.25 -4.70 -0.58
C CYS A 76 2.68 -6.14 -0.85
N GLU A 77 3.91 -6.35 -1.33
CA GLU A 77 4.49 -7.68 -1.57
C GLU A 77 4.58 -8.51 -0.30
N GLN A 78 4.93 -7.91 0.83
CA GLN A 78 5.02 -8.60 2.12
C GLN A 78 3.66 -9.10 2.62
N GLN A 79 2.56 -8.44 2.26
CA GLN A 79 1.20 -8.87 2.59
C GLN A 79 0.68 -9.97 1.66
N MET A 80 1.36 -10.22 0.54
CA MET A 80 0.99 -11.32 -0.34
C MET A 80 1.39 -12.66 0.32
N PRO A 81 0.54 -13.69 0.22
CA PRO A 81 0.81 -14.98 0.83
C PRO A 81 2.11 -15.56 0.26
N LYS A 82 3.08 -15.81 1.13
CA LYS A 82 4.29 -16.55 0.80
C LYS A 82 3.92 -18.04 0.82
N CYS A 83 4.08 -18.75 -0.29
CA CYS A 83 3.94 -20.21 -0.29
C CYS A 83 4.91 -20.80 0.76
N SER A 84 4.37 -21.53 1.73
CA SER A 84 5.11 -22.43 2.62
C SER A 84 5.28 -23.80 2.01
#